data_AF-A0A0D0CFR2-F1
#
_entry.id   AF-A0A0D0CFR2-F1
#
_cell.length_a   1.000
_cell.length_b   1.000
_cell.length_c   1.000
_cell.angle_alpha   90.00
_cell.angle_beta   90.00
_cell.angle_gamma   90.00
#
_symmetry.space_group_name_H-M   'P 1'
#
loop_
_entity.id
_entity.type
_entity.pdbx_description
1 polymer ?
#
loop_
_entity_poly.entity_id
_entity_poly.type
_entity_poly.pdbx_seq_one_letter_code
_entity_poly.pdbx_strand_id
1 'polypeptide(L)'
;RYKLDGIDLDIEEKVLFDLLKKFIPKLKADFGAGFIITFAPVARALKGGTDTYSQVRYSDIESNFGDQIDWYNVQFYSGFGVMSATDNYIEIVENNGWNPSRIVAGTITNSNHGGPFKPLDQVRTTVRKLLQKYGHRFGGLAGWEYFKSMPDPEEPWNWAATMKVTMDNWKDVLVKGIIISSDDK
;
A
#
# COMPACT_ATOMS: atom_id res chain seq x y z
N ARG A 1 20.10 17.69 -8.58
CA ARG A 1 21.13 16.63 -8.75
C ARG A 1 20.55 15.34 -9.30
N TYR A 2 19.50 14.76 -8.70
CA TYR A 2 18.97 13.44 -9.10
C TYR A 2 17.60 13.44 -9.78
N LYS A 3 16.94 14.61 -9.89
CA LYS A 3 15.63 14.78 -10.53
C LYS A 3 14.57 13.79 -10.00
N LEU A 4 14.50 13.64 -8.68
CA LEU A 4 13.46 12.83 -8.05
C LEU A 4 12.12 13.53 -8.21
N ASP A 5 11.10 12.78 -8.61
CA ASP A 5 9.73 13.28 -8.74
C ASP A 5 9.02 13.43 -7.39
N GLY A 6 9.56 12.81 -6.35
CA GLY A 6 8.98 12.82 -5.01
C GLY A 6 9.86 12.20 -3.93
N ILE A 7 9.26 12.03 -2.76
CA ILE A 7 9.85 11.39 -1.60
C ILE A 7 8.83 10.51 -0.88
N ASP A 8 9.26 9.31 -0.49
CA ASP A 8 8.53 8.50 0.48
C ASP A 8 9.10 8.74 1.88
N LEU A 9 8.25 9.16 2.80
CA LEU A 9 8.60 9.40 4.20
C LEU A 9 8.33 8.12 4.99
N ASP A 10 9.28 7.19 4.90
CA ASP A 10 9.31 5.96 5.68
C ASP A 10 9.89 6.23 7.08
N ILE A 11 9.01 6.64 8.00
CA ILE A 11 9.39 7.09 9.34
C ILE A 11 9.32 5.91 10.30
N GLU A 12 10.45 5.21 10.45
CA GLU A 12 10.60 4.05 11.35
C GLU A 12 11.20 4.40 12.72
N GLU A 13 11.16 5.68 13.10
CA GLU A 13 11.58 6.17 14.41
C GLU A 13 10.70 7.32 14.90
N LYS A 14 10.70 7.55 16.22
CA LYS A 14 9.85 8.57 16.84
C LYS A 14 10.11 9.95 16.21
N VAL A 15 9.05 10.58 15.72
CA VAL A 15 9.09 11.94 15.19
C VAL A 15 8.12 12.84 15.95
N LEU A 16 8.47 14.13 16.07
CA LEU A 16 7.54 15.12 16.60
C LEU A 16 6.54 15.51 15.50
N PHE A 17 5.24 15.45 15.80
CA PHE A 17 4.21 15.85 14.85
C PHE A 17 4.41 17.30 14.37
N ASP A 18 4.85 18.21 15.24
CA ASP A 18 5.16 19.61 14.87
C ASP A 18 6.31 19.75 13.87
N LEU A 19 7.21 18.78 13.77
CA LEU A 19 8.21 18.74 12.70
C LEU A 19 7.53 18.44 11.37
N LEU A 20 6.63 17.45 11.32
CA LEU A 20 5.88 17.10 10.11
C LEU A 20 5.02 18.27 9.61
N LYS A 21 4.40 19.02 10.53
CA LYS A 21 3.62 20.24 10.20
C LYS A 21 4.44 21.30 9.45
N LYS A 22 5.75 21.36 9.71
CA LYS A 22 6.68 22.28 9.04
C LYS A 22 7.27 21.66 7.78
N PHE A 23 7.58 20.37 7.85
CA PHE A 23 8.32 19.68 6.81
C PHE A 23 7.48 19.41 5.55
N ILE A 24 6.25 18.93 5.69
CA ILE A 24 5.37 18.63 4.53
C ILE A 24 5.11 19.88 3.67
N PRO A 25 4.67 21.03 4.24
CA PRO A 25 4.46 22.22 3.43
C PRO A 25 5.75 22.79 2.85
N LYS A 26 6.88 22.62 3.56
CA LYS A 26 8.18 23.06 3.04
C LYS A 26 8.62 22.27 1.80
N LEU A 27 8.37 20.96 1.78
CA LEU A 27 8.62 20.14 0.59
C LEU A 27 7.81 20.63 -0.62
N LYS A 28 6.50 20.84 -0.46
CA LYS A 28 5.65 21.37 -1.54
C LYS A 28 6.05 22.80 -1.95
N ALA A 29 6.46 23.64 -1.01
CA ALA A 29 6.92 24.99 -1.30
C ALA A 29 8.23 25.00 -2.11
N ASP A 30 9.17 24.09 -1.80
CA ASP A 30 10.49 24.05 -2.43
C ASP A 30 10.49 23.32 -3.77
N PHE A 31 9.70 22.26 -3.90
CA PHE A 31 9.68 21.39 -5.08
C PHE A 31 8.43 21.54 -5.96
N GLY A 32 7.43 22.29 -5.49
CA GLY A 32 6.18 22.58 -6.20
C GLY A 32 5.06 21.60 -5.88
N ALA A 33 3.83 21.96 -6.29
CA ALA A 33 2.62 21.19 -6.00
C ALA A 33 2.65 19.76 -6.56
N GLY A 34 3.34 19.55 -7.68
CA GLY A 34 3.48 18.26 -8.35
C GLY A 34 4.55 17.33 -7.75
N PHE A 35 5.32 17.76 -6.75
CA PHE A 35 6.30 16.90 -6.09
C PHE A 35 5.58 15.84 -5.24
N ILE A 36 5.78 14.56 -5.55
CA ILE A 36 5.05 13.46 -4.90
C ILE A 36 5.53 13.32 -3.45
N ILE A 37 4.58 13.25 -2.51
CA ILE A 37 4.87 12.97 -1.10
C ILE A 37 4.03 11.77 -0.68
N THR A 38 4.71 10.72 -0.23
CA THR A 38 4.07 9.54 0.33
C THR A 38 4.61 9.26 1.72
N PHE A 39 3.93 8.37 2.44
CA PHE A 39 4.41 7.84 3.72
C PHE A 39 4.29 6.32 3.69
N ALA A 40 5.07 5.62 4.52
CA ALA A 40 5.00 4.17 4.65
C ALA A 40 4.54 3.71 6.06
N PRO A 41 3.33 4.07 6.51
CA PRO A 41 2.83 3.68 7.82
C PRO A 41 2.68 2.16 7.93
N VAL A 42 2.84 1.61 9.14
CA VAL A 42 2.42 0.22 9.35
C VAL A 42 0.90 0.09 9.31
N ALA A 43 0.37 -1.04 8.81
CA ALA A 43 -1.08 -1.20 8.65
C ALA A 43 -1.89 -0.99 9.94
N ARG A 44 -1.32 -1.36 11.10
CA ARG A 44 -1.95 -1.12 12.40
C ARG A 44 -2.14 0.36 12.73
N ALA A 45 -1.26 1.24 12.26
CA ALA A 45 -1.34 2.69 12.54
C ALA A 45 -2.58 3.35 11.92
N LEU A 46 -3.16 2.72 10.89
CA LEU A 46 -4.36 3.21 10.22
C LEU A 46 -5.66 2.69 10.86
N LYS A 47 -5.55 1.91 11.95
CA LYS A 47 -6.68 1.32 12.68
C LYS A 47 -7.03 2.07 13.98
N GLY A 48 -6.92 3.40 13.96
CA GLY A 48 -7.35 4.26 15.07
C GLY A 48 -6.32 4.49 16.18
N GLY A 49 -5.03 4.26 15.92
CA GLY A 49 -3.96 4.39 16.92
C GLY A 49 -2.81 5.31 16.49
N THR A 50 -1.84 5.48 17.39
CA THR A 50 -0.51 5.99 17.03
C THR A 50 0.29 4.88 16.37
N ASP A 51 1.09 5.25 15.38
CA ASP A 51 2.06 4.36 14.77
C ASP A 51 3.11 3.90 15.78
N THR A 52 3.53 2.63 15.68
CA THR A 52 4.46 2.04 16.66
C THR A 52 5.86 2.63 16.55
N TYR A 53 6.26 3.03 15.34
CA TYR A 53 7.58 3.58 15.08
C TYR A 53 7.56 5.10 15.19
N SER A 54 6.77 5.76 14.36
CA SER A 54 6.77 7.22 14.27
C SER A 54 6.10 7.91 15.45
N GLN A 55 5.26 7.18 16.21
CA GLN A 55 4.50 7.68 17.36
C GLN A 55 3.50 8.80 17.02
N VAL A 56 3.21 9.01 15.74
CA VAL A 56 2.19 9.95 15.27
C VAL A 56 0.90 9.21 14.95
N ARG A 57 -0.23 9.94 14.94
CA ARG A 57 -1.48 9.42 14.37
C ARG A 57 -1.55 9.83 12.91
N TYR A 58 -1.58 8.86 12.00
CA TYR A 58 -1.67 9.14 10.57
C TYR A 58 -3.01 9.79 10.17
N SER A 59 -4.07 9.58 10.94
CA SER A 59 -5.34 10.33 10.77
C SER A 59 -5.18 11.83 10.99
N ASP A 60 -4.28 12.24 11.91
CA ASP A 60 -4.00 13.65 12.17
C ASP A 60 -3.19 14.24 11.01
N ILE A 61 -2.25 13.47 10.44
CA ILE A 61 -1.52 13.86 9.22
C ILE A 61 -2.49 14.05 8.06
N GLU A 62 -3.34 13.05 7.77
CA GLU A 62 -4.33 13.09 6.68
C GLU A 62 -5.29 14.28 6.83
N SER A 63 -5.80 14.52 8.03
CA SER A 63 -6.76 15.61 8.28
C SER A 63 -6.16 17.01 8.12
N ASN A 64 -4.85 17.17 8.38
CA ASN A 64 -4.19 18.47 8.33
C ASN A 64 -3.43 18.73 7.01
N PHE A 65 -2.96 17.67 6.35
CA PHE A 65 -2.03 17.74 5.21
C PHE A 65 -2.37 16.77 4.08
N GLY A 66 -3.53 16.13 4.10
CA GLY A 66 -3.90 15.12 3.10
C GLY A 66 -3.94 15.66 1.67
N ASP A 67 -4.17 16.97 1.50
CA ASP A 67 -4.11 17.67 0.20
C ASP A 67 -2.70 17.78 -0.38
N GLN A 68 -1.68 17.59 0.45
CA GLN A 68 -0.26 17.63 0.10
C GLN A 68 0.38 16.25 0.07
N ILE A 69 -0.40 15.19 0.35
CA ILE A 69 0.07 13.80 0.39
C ILE A 69 -0.66 13.02 -0.71
N ASP A 70 0.11 12.32 -1.52
CA ASP A 70 -0.42 11.60 -2.68
C ASP A 70 -1.06 10.26 -2.25
N TRP A 71 -0.34 9.44 -1.48
CA TRP A 71 -0.85 8.19 -0.90
C TRP A 71 0.02 7.66 0.26
N TYR A 72 -0.39 6.53 0.83
CA TYR A 72 0.30 5.79 1.87
C TYR A 72 0.72 4.39 1.38
N ASN A 73 2.01 4.07 1.41
CA ASN A 73 2.59 2.74 1.19
C ASN A 73 2.43 1.88 2.46
N VAL A 74 1.21 1.43 2.71
CA VAL A 74 0.85 0.82 4.00
C VAL A 74 1.48 -0.56 4.16
N GLN A 75 2.25 -0.76 5.22
CA GLN A 75 2.99 -2.00 5.46
C GLN A 75 2.07 -3.09 6.04
N PHE A 76 1.57 -4.01 5.21
CA PHE A 76 0.79 -5.19 5.63
C PHE A 76 1.71 -6.39 5.91
N TYR A 77 2.71 -6.16 6.77
CA TYR A 77 3.67 -7.15 7.23
C TYR A 77 4.18 -6.78 8.62
N SER A 78 5.23 -7.45 9.10
CA SER A 78 5.87 -7.31 10.42
C SER A 78 4.92 -7.42 11.62
N GLY A 79 3.82 -8.17 11.45
CA GLY A 79 2.79 -8.33 12.48
C GLY A 79 1.79 -7.19 12.58
N PHE A 80 1.87 -6.18 11.70
CA PHE A 80 0.96 -5.04 11.66
C PHE A 80 -0.25 -5.24 10.74
N GLY A 81 -0.13 -6.20 9.82
CA GLY A 81 -1.17 -6.63 8.89
C GLY A 81 -0.67 -7.77 8.01
N VAL A 82 -1.50 -8.25 7.09
CA VAL A 82 -1.11 -9.31 6.16
C VAL A 82 -1.85 -9.22 4.82
N MET A 83 -1.16 -9.55 3.73
CA MET A 83 -1.74 -9.64 2.37
C MET A 83 -2.19 -11.05 1.98
N SER A 84 -2.45 -11.93 2.95
CA SER A 84 -3.04 -13.26 2.71
C SER A 84 -4.57 -13.25 2.60
N ALA A 85 -5.19 -12.16 3.04
CA ALA A 85 -6.64 -11.96 3.06
C ALA A 85 -6.95 -10.45 2.97
N THR A 86 -8.22 -10.11 2.74
CA THR A 86 -8.66 -8.72 2.55
C THR A 86 -8.99 -8.00 3.85
N ASP A 87 -9.14 -8.72 4.96
CA ASP A 87 -9.80 -8.22 6.17
C ASP A 87 -9.07 -7.01 6.78
N ASN A 88 -7.74 -7.02 6.83
CA ASN A 88 -7.00 -5.87 7.37
C ASN A 88 -7.14 -4.62 6.51
N TYR A 89 -7.17 -4.76 5.17
CA TYR A 89 -7.37 -3.63 4.27
C TYR A 89 -8.81 -3.09 4.40
N ILE A 90 -9.79 -4.00 4.42
CA ILE A 90 -11.22 -3.66 4.57
C ILE A 90 -11.45 -2.96 5.92
N GLU A 91 -10.81 -3.43 7.00
CA GLU A 91 -10.89 -2.79 8.31
C GLU A 91 -10.36 -1.35 8.30
N ILE A 92 -9.24 -1.09 7.62
CA ILE A 92 -8.69 0.27 7.45
C ILE A 92 -9.71 1.15 6.70
N VAL A 93 -10.28 0.64 5.61
CA VAL A 93 -11.20 1.44 4.76
C VAL A 93 -12.57 1.63 5.39
N GLU A 94 -13.25 0.54 5.73
CA GLU A 94 -14.66 0.56 6.13
C GLU A 94 -14.84 0.91 7.61
N ASN A 95 -13.95 0.43 8.49
CA ASN A 95 -14.11 0.63 9.94
C ASN A 95 -13.36 1.87 10.43
N ASN A 96 -12.32 2.31 9.72
CA ASN A 96 -11.50 3.47 10.11
C ASN A 96 -11.59 4.63 9.10
N GLY A 97 -12.45 4.52 8.09
CA GLY A 97 -12.84 5.63 7.21
C GLY A 97 -11.79 6.09 6.21
N TRP A 98 -10.74 5.31 5.96
CA TRP A 98 -9.71 5.66 4.99
C TRP A 98 -10.23 5.56 3.55
N ASN A 99 -9.93 6.55 2.72
CA ASN A 99 -10.23 6.46 1.29
C ASN A 99 -9.33 5.38 0.66
N PRO A 100 -9.90 4.30 0.06
CA PRO A 100 -9.11 3.21 -0.52
C PRO A 100 -8.14 3.69 -1.61
N SER A 101 -8.37 4.83 -2.26
CA SER A 101 -7.47 5.33 -3.31
C SER A 101 -6.17 5.90 -2.74
N ARG A 102 -6.10 6.10 -1.43
CA ARG A 102 -4.91 6.57 -0.71
C ARG A 102 -4.11 5.44 -0.10
N ILE A 103 -4.59 4.20 -0.18
CA ILE A 103 -3.98 3.04 0.46
C ILE A 103 -3.33 2.16 -0.61
N VAL A 104 -2.00 2.20 -0.68
CA VAL A 104 -1.20 1.24 -1.44
C VAL A 104 -0.84 0.09 -0.51
N ALA A 105 -1.22 -1.13 -0.89
CA ALA A 105 -1.00 -2.31 -0.07
C ALA A 105 0.44 -2.82 -0.19
N GLY A 106 1.28 -2.55 0.82
CA GLY A 106 2.66 -3.04 0.90
C GLY A 106 2.75 -4.49 1.34
N THR A 107 3.57 -5.29 0.65
CA THR A 107 3.83 -6.71 1.00
C THR A 107 5.30 -7.09 0.82
N ILE A 108 5.74 -8.11 1.56
CA ILE A 108 7.08 -8.67 1.43
C ILE A 108 7.17 -9.53 0.18
N THR A 109 8.16 -9.29 -0.67
CA THR A 109 8.39 -10.05 -1.93
C THR A 109 9.32 -11.24 -1.74
N ASN A 110 10.06 -11.31 -0.63
CA ASN A 110 10.96 -12.41 -0.29
C ASN A 110 11.03 -12.62 1.24
N SER A 111 10.90 -13.86 1.71
CA SER A 111 10.94 -14.22 3.13
C SER A 111 12.23 -13.85 3.87
N ASN A 112 13.32 -13.62 3.15
CA ASN A 112 14.59 -13.21 3.75
C ASN A 112 14.63 -11.70 4.09
N HIS A 113 13.67 -10.90 3.60
CA HIS A 113 13.68 -9.43 3.74
C HIS A 113 12.60 -8.92 4.72
N GLY A 114 11.86 -9.83 5.34
CA GLY A 114 10.81 -9.51 6.29
C GLY A 114 9.77 -10.63 6.38
N GLY A 115 8.79 -10.45 7.26
CA GLY A 115 7.74 -11.43 7.44
C GLY A 115 6.43 -10.81 7.92
N PRO A 116 5.28 -11.47 7.76
CA PRO A 116 5.16 -12.76 7.09
C PRO A 116 5.20 -12.60 5.56
N PHE A 117 6.09 -13.33 4.90
CA PHE A 117 6.06 -13.49 3.44
C PHE A 117 4.83 -14.29 3.02
N LYS A 118 4.22 -13.90 1.90
CA LYS A 118 3.12 -14.62 1.27
C LYS A 118 3.48 -14.92 -0.18
N PRO A 119 3.26 -16.17 -0.66
CA PRO A 119 3.51 -16.51 -2.05
C PRO A 119 2.76 -15.58 -3.01
N LEU A 120 3.38 -15.30 -4.16
CA LEU A 120 2.87 -14.36 -5.16
C LEU A 120 1.40 -14.64 -5.54
N ASP A 121 1.02 -15.91 -5.72
CA ASP A 121 -0.36 -16.30 -6.07
C ASP A 121 -1.38 -15.97 -4.98
N GLN A 122 -0.97 -16.02 -3.71
CA GLN A 122 -1.83 -15.67 -2.58
C GLN A 122 -2.05 -14.16 -2.54
N VAL A 123 -0.98 -13.36 -2.66
CA VAL A 123 -1.08 -11.89 -2.77
C VAL A 123 -1.96 -11.52 -3.97
N ARG A 124 -1.78 -12.19 -5.11
CA ARG A 124 -2.56 -11.97 -6.34
C ARG A 124 -4.05 -12.18 -6.10
N THR A 125 -4.40 -13.24 -5.37
CA THR A 125 -5.79 -13.55 -5.02
C THR A 125 -6.39 -12.46 -4.13
N THR A 126 -5.65 -12.00 -3.13
CA THR A 126 -6.08 -10.88 -2.26
C THR A 126 -6.30 -9.61 -3.07
N VAL A 127 -5.34 -9.24 -3.93
CA VAL A 127 -5.43 -8.05 -4.80
C VAL A 127 -6.64 -8.11 -5.72
N ARG A 128 -6.92 -9.27 -6.34
CA ARG A 128 -8.13 -9.45 -7.17
C ARG A 128 -9.42 -9.20 -6.38
N LYS A 129 -9.51 -9.68 -5.14
CA LYS A 129 -10.68 -9.43 -4.28
C LYS A 129 -10.81 -7.94 -3.90
N LEU A 130 -9.70 -7.25 -3.63
CA LEU A 130 -9.71 -5.81 -3.36
C LEU A 130 -10.12 -5.00 -4.58
N LEU A 131 -9.63 -5.37 -5.77
CA LEU A 131 -10.05 -4.79 -7.05
C LEU A 131 -11.54 -5.05 -7.33
N GLN A 132 -12.04 -6.25 -7.02
CA GLN A 132 -13.48 -6.54 -7.15
C GLN A 132 -14.33 -5.66 -6.22
N LYS A 133 -13.86 -5.41 -4.99
CA LYS A 133 -14.60 -4.61 -4.00
C LYS A 133 -14.50 -3.10 -4.24
N TYR A 134 -13.32 -2.59 -4.59
CA TYR A 134 -13.04 -1.15 -4.66
C TYR A 134 -12.84 -0.63 -6.08
N GLY A 135 -12.68 -1.51 -7.08
CA GLY A 135 -12.47 -1.14 -8.47
C GLY A 135 -11.29 -0.18 -8.65
N HIS A 136 -11.51 0.86 -9.45
CA HIS A 136 -10.53 1.93 -9.68
C HIS A 136 -10.15 2.74 -8.43
N ARG A 137 -10.89 2.57 -7.32
CA ARG A 137 -10.55 3.22 -6.05
C ARG A 137 -9.55 2.41 -5.22
N PHE A 138 -9.15 1.21 -5.63
CA PHE A 138 -8.07 0.49 -4.95
C PHE A 138 -6.73 1.20 -5.23
N GLY A 139 -6.04 1.68 -4.19
CA GLY A 139 -4.87 2.54 -4.33
C GLY A 139 -3.66 1.86 -4.97
N GLY A 140 -3.53 0.53 -4.84
CA GLY A 140 -2.50 -0.24 -5.52
C GLY A 140 -1.78 -1.24 -4.62
N LEU A 141 -0.63 -1.72 -5.10
CA LEU A 141 0.22 -2.68 -4.41
C LEU A 141 1.68 -2.17 -4.45
N ALA A 142 2.38 -2.29 -3.33
CA ALA A 142 3.82 -2.07 -3.22
C ALA A 142 4.52 -3.37 -2.79
N GLY A 143 5.73 -3.61 -3.31
CA GLY A 143 6.53 -4.79 -2.98
C GLY A 143 7.84 -4.40 -2.31
N TRP A 144 8.04 -4.85 -1.07
CA TRP A 144 9.30 -4.75 -0.33
C TRP A 144 10.09 -6.06 -0.46
N GLU A 145 11.12 -6.18 -1.30
CA GLU A 145 11.72 -5.18 -2.20
C GLU A 145 12.11 -5.83 -3.55
N TYR A 146 12.65 -5.07 -4.50
CA TYR A 146 12.86 -5.56 -5.87
C TYR A 146 13.85 -6.73 -5.98
N PHE A 147 15.12 -6.55 -5.58
CA PHE A 147 16.27 -7.28 -6.14
C PHE A 147 16.30 -8.82 -5.95
N LYS A 148 15.45 -9.37 -5.07
CA LYS A 148 15.25 -10.83 -4.89
C LYS A 148 13.79 -11.21 -4.78
N SER A 149 12.89 -10.45 -5.42
CA SER A 149 11.47 -10.76 -5.42
C SER A 149 11.22 -12.19 -5.90
N MET A 150 10.47 -12.96 -5.13
CA MET A 150 10.01 -14.30 -5.51
C MET A 150 8.91 -14.19 -6.58
N PRO A 151 8.67 -15.18 -7.45
CA PRO A 151 9.01 -16.59 -7.31
C PRO A 151 10.43 -16.95 -7.75
N ASP A 152 11.09 -16.10 -8.53
CA ASP A 152 12.43 -16.35 -9.04
C ASP A 152 13.37 -15.19 -8.67
N PRO A 153 14.28 -15.38 -7.70
CA PRO A 153 15.21 -14.34 -7.27
C PRO A 153 16.27 -13.96 -8.33
N GLU A 154 16.42 -14.74 -9.40
CA GLU A 154 17.27 -14.38 -10.55
C GLU A 154 16.46 -13.63 -11.64
N GLU A 155 15.13 -13.73 -11.61
CA GLU A 155 14.20 -12.96 -12.43
C GLU A 155 13.21 -12.14 -11.57
N PRO A 156 13.69 -11.21 -10.72
CA PRO A 156 12.84 -10.49 -9.75
C PRO A 156 11.71 -9.68 -10.41
N TRP A 157 11.87 -9.32 -11.68
CA TRP A 157 10.85 -8.63 -12.48
C TRP A 157 9.57 -9.45 -12.69
N ASN A 158 9.62 -10.79 -12.56
CA ASN A 158 8.45 -11.67 -12.68
C ASN A 158 7.35 -11.33 -11.67
N TRP A 159 7.72 -10.92 -10.46
CA TRP A 159 6.77 -10.48 -9.43
C TRP A 159 5.95 -9.28 -9.93
N ALA A 160 6.64 -8.27 -10.45
CA ALA A 160 6.02 -7.04 -10.94
C ALA A 160 5.19 -7.28 -12.21
N ALA A 161 5.69 -8.08 -13.15
CA ALA A 161 4.97 -8.43 -14.38
C ALA A 161 3.64 -9.14 -14.07
N THR A 162 3.66 -10.09 -13.13
CA THR A 162 2.45 -10.82 -12.72
C THR A 162 1.43 -9.89 -12.04
N MET A 163 1.90 -8.99 -11.17
CA MET A 163 1.02 -8.04 -10.48
C MET A 163 0.46 -6.99 -11.43
N LYS A 164 1.25 -6.53 -12.41
CA LYS A 164 0.75 -5.64 -13.48
C LYS A 164 -0.42 -6.27 -14.23
N VAL A 165 -0.27 -7.50 -14.72
CA VAL A 165 -1.36 -8.22 -15.42
C VAL A 165 -2.59 -8.36 -14.52
N THR A 166 -2.37 -8.62 -13.22
CA THR A 166 -3.45 -8.73 -12.24
C THR A 166 -4.23 -7.42 -12.06
N MET A 167 -3.51 -6.31 -11.98
CA MET A 167 -4.07 -4.97 -11.79
C MET A 167 -4.75 -4.45 -13.05
N ASP A 168 -4.21 -4.73 -14.24
CA ASP A 168 -4.75 -4.26 -15.52
C ASP A 168 -6.02 -5.03 -15.93
N ASN A 169 -6.03 -6.36 -15.76
CA ASN A 169 -7.10 -7.23 -16.24
C ASN A 169 -8.25 -7.42 -15.23
N TRP A 170 -8.35 -6.57 -14.23
CA TRP A 170 -9.33 -6.75 -13.14
C TRP A 170 -10.79 -6.78 -13.62
N LYS A 171 -11.09 -6.11 -14.74
CA LYS A 171 -12.42 -6.14 -15.38
C LYS A 171 -12.70 -7.47 -16.07
N ASP A 172 -11.71 -8.11 -16.68
CA ASP A 172 -11.85 -9.42 -17.33
C ASP A 172 -11.95 -10.55 -16.29
N VAL A 173 -11.35 -10.34 -15.12
CA VAL A 173 -11.50 -11.20 -13.94
C VAL A 173 -12.94 -11.24 -13.43
N LEU A 174 -13.72 -10.17 -13.59
CA LEU A 174 -15.14 -10.13 -13.21
C LEU A 174 -16.00 -11.02 -14.12
N VAL A 175 -15.66 -11.12 -15.41
CA VAL A 175 -16.43 -11.90 -16.39
C VAL A 175 -16.24 -13.41 -16.18
N LYS A 176 -15.02 -13.88 -15.93
CA LYS A 176 -14.76 -15.32 -15.69
C LYS A 176 -15.37 -15.85 -14.38
N GLY A 177 -15.48 -15.03 -13.34
CA GLY A 177 -16.10 -15.44 -12.07
C GLY A 177 -17.61 -15.64 -12.16
N ILE A 178 -18.28 -14.87 -13.03
CA ILE A 178 -19.72 -15.00 -13.27
C ILE A 178 -20.02 -16.29 -14.05
N ILE A 179 -19.24 -16.56 -15.11
CA ILE A 179 -19.43 -17.72 -15.99
C ILE A 179 -19.22 -19.05 -15.24
N ILE A 180 -18.21 -19.14 -14.36
CA ILE A 180 -17.97 -20.38 -13.59
C ILE A 180 -19.09 -20.61 -12.55
N SER A 181 -19.69 -19.55 -11.98
CA SER A 181 -20.79 -19.71 -11.02
C SER A 181 -22.15 -20.03 -11.64
N SER A 182 -22.33 -19.81 -12.94
CA SER A 182 -23.56 -20.14 -13.66
C SER A 182 -23.61 -21.58 -14.17
N ASP A 183 -22.47 -22.26 -14.23
CA ASP A 183 -22.36 -23.65 -14.69
C ASP A 183 -22.46 -24.67 -13.52
N ASP A 184 -22.51 -24.20 -12.27
CA ASP A 184 -22.68 -24.99 -11.04
C ASP A 184 -24.09 -24.83 -10.41
N LYS A 185 -25.13 -24.57 -11.20
CA LYS A 185 -26.53 -24.56 -10.75
C LYS A 185 -27.43 -25.46 -11.58
#